data_AF-A0A961H2I8-F1
#
_entry.id   AF-A0A961H2I8-F1
#
_cell.length_a   1.000
_cell.length_b   1.000
_cell.length_c   1.000
_cell.angle_alpha   90.00
_cell.angle_beta   90.00
_cell.angle_gamma   90.00
#
_symmetry.space_group_name_H-M   'P 1'
#
loop_
_entity.id
_entity.type
_entity.pdbx_description
1 polymer ?
#
loop_
_entity_poly.entity_id
_entity_poly.type
_entity_poly.pdbx_seq_one_letter_code
_entity_poly.pdbx_strand_id
1 'polypeptide(L)'
;NPLGYPISNQDASSSAYGCQNGDVFVEGTMHGQLTVAAENYVYITGDLIYKNDSTDILGLVGNNAVWVWNPMNRWGNKLLSGSNREIDAAIISVLHTFQVQNFRYTGNRGTLTVKGAIAQKFRGPVGTGYSDGTIASGYAKDYNYDPRFRYTAPPKFLSPVTTTYGVTTWMDTPAAMNADGSYRP
;
A
#
# COMPACT_ATOMS: atom_id res chain seq x y z
N ASN A 1 1.87 0.08 -20.82
CA ASN A 1 2.03 -0.89 -19.72
C ASN A 1 0.64 -1.34 -19.31
N PRO A 2 0.27 -2.62 -19.48
CA PRO A 2 -1.04 -3.13 -19.07
C PRO A 2 -1.34 -2.94 -17.57
N LEU A 3 -0.32 -2.74 -16.74
CA LEU A 3 -0.47 -2.46 -15.30
C LEU A 3 -1.00 -1.05 -14.99
N GLY A 4 -1.01 -0.11 -15.95
CA GLY A 4 -1.43 1.27 -15.71
C GLY A 4 -0.40 2.17 -14.99
N TYR A 5 0.76 1.61 -14.60
CA TYR A 5 1.85 2.33 -13.95
C TYR A 5 3.16 2.28 -14.78
N PRO A 6 4.02 3.31 -14.73
CA PRO A 6 3.75 4.62 -14.17
C PRO A 6 2.60 5.32 -14.93
N ILE A 7 1.87 6.21 -14.25
CA ILE A 7 0.81 6.99 -14.90
C ILE A 7 1.41 8.03 -15.85
N SER A 8 0.58 8.63 -16.71
CA SER A 8 1.02 9.72 -17.58
C SER A 8 1.69 10.84 -16.79
N ASN A 9 2.83 11.32 -17.30
CA ASN A 9 3.69 12.37 -16.71
C ASN A 9 4.39 12.02 -15.37
N GLN A 10 4.26 10.79 -14.88
CA GLN A 10 5.00 10.34 -13.71
C GLN A 10 6.48 10.17 -14.03
N ASP A 11 7.32 10.77 -13.17
CA ASP A 11 8.74 10.52 -13.16
C ASP A 11 9.01 9.28 -12.29
N ALA A 12 9.39 8.20 -12.95
CA ALA A 12 9.69 6.92 -12.34
C ALA A 12 10.82 6.26 -13.12
N SER A 13 11.69 5.51 -12.43
CA SER A 13 12.68 4.69 -13.12
C SER A 13 12.00 3.66 -14.01
N SER A 14 12.69 3.22 -15.06
CA SER A 14 12.23 2.14 -15.94
C SER A 14 11.97 0.82 -15.20
N SER A 15 12.51 0.65 -13.99
CA SER A 15 12.36 -0.52 -13.13
C SER A 15 11.30 -0.38 -12.03
N ALA A 16 10.70 0.80 -11.82
CA ALA A 16 9.88 1.08 -10.64
C ALA A 16 8.62 0.22 -10.50
N TYR A 17 8.04 -0.22 -11.63
CA TYR A 17 6.81 -1.02 -11.69
C TYR A 17 6.94 -2.14 -12.73
N GLY A 18 8.06 -2.87 -12.66
CA GLY A 18 8.36 -3.95 -13.60
C GLY A 18 7.35 -5.10 -13.49
N CYS A 19 6.91 -5.65 -14.62
CA CYS A 19 5.89 -6.71 -14.66
C CYS A 19 6.29 -8.02 -13.95
N GLN A 20 7.59 -8.20 -13.66
CA GLN A 20 8.14 -9.38 -12.99
C GLN A 20 8.61 -9.09 -11.57
N ASN A 21 8.31 -7.91 -11.04
CA ASN A 21 8.75 -7.53 -9.69
C ASN A 21 7.99 -8.28 -8.59
N GLY A 22 6.82 -8.86 -8.88
CA GLY A 22 5.95 -9.45 -7.85
C GLY A 22 5.28 -8.39 -6.97
N ASP A 23 4.98 -7.23 -7.56
CA ASP A 23 4.30 -6.12 -6.92
C ASP A 23 2.77 -6.28 -7.00
N VAL A 24 2.07 -5.75 -5.99
CA VAL A 24 0.60 -5.71 -5.95
C VAL A 24 0.13 -4.26 -5.81
N PHE A 25 -0.89 -3.87 -6.59
CA PHE A 25 -1.50 -2.54 -6.57
C PHE A 25 -2.93 -2.68 -6.08
N VAL A 26 -3.30 -1.93 -5.03
CA VAL A 26 -4.58 -2.08 -4.34
C VAL A 26 -5.23 -0.75 -3.99
N GLU A 27 -6.54 -0.69 -4.20
CA GLU A 27 -7.45 0.37 -3.80
C GLU A 27 -8.90 -0.14 -3.82
N GLY A 28 -9.80 0.57 -3.14
CA GLY A 28 -11.24 0.34 -3.18
C GLY A 28 -11.87 0.06 -1.82
N THR A 29 -13.09 -0.46 -1.86
CA THR A 29 -13.88 -0.80 -0.67
C THR A 29 -13.88 -2.31 -0.46
N MET A 30 -13.51 -2.74 0.75
CA MET A 30 -13.37 -4.14 1.12
C MET A 30 -14.61 -4.63 1.88
N HIS A 31 -15.07 -5.84 1.57
CA HIS A 31 -16.15 -6.51 2.29
C HIS A 31 -15.79 -7.97 2.57
N GLY A 32 -15.93 -8.42 3.83
CA GLY A 32 -15.57 -9.76 4.28
C GLY A 32 -14.19 -9.83 4.91
N GLN A 33 -13.42 -10.89 4.65
CA GLN A 33 -12.09 -11.09 5.23
C GLN A 33 -11.10 -11.48 4.13
N LEU A 34 -10.01 -10.73 3.97
CA LEU A 34 -9.04 -10.93 2.89
C LEU A 34 -7.64 -10.59 3.37
N THR A 35 -6.64 -11.33 2.88
CA THR A 35 -5.24 -10.93 2.95
C THR A 35 -4.66 -10.84 1.56
N VAL A 36 -4.03 -9.71 1.25
CA VAL A 36 -3.30 -9.48 0.02
C VAL A 36 -1.81 -9.51 0.35
N ALA A 37 -1.07 -10.39 -0.33
CA ALA A 37 0.37 -10.52 -0.15
C ALA A 37 1.09 -10.27 -1.48
N ALA A 38 2.21 -9.54 -1.41
CA ALA A 38 3.11 -9.31 -2.53
C ALA A 38 4.47 -9.95 -2.25
N GLU A 39 5.08 -10.54 -3.27
CA GLU A 39 6.45 -11.07 -3.20
C GLU A 39 7.48 -9.95 -3.02
N ASN A 40 7.18 -8.74 -3.52
CA ASN A 40 8.02 -7.55 -3.36
C ASN A 40 7.28 -6.42 -2.64
N TYR A 41 6.57 -5.55 -3.37
CA TYR A 41 5.91 -4.37 -2.81
C TYR A 41 4.39 -4.44 -2.90
N VAL A 42 3.72 -3.93 -1.86
CA VAL A 42 2.31 -3.55 -1.95
C VAL A 42 2.24 -2.04 -2.18
N TYR A 43 1.62 -1.62 -3.27
CA TYR A 43 1.30 -0.23 -3.59
C TYR A 43 -0.17 0.05 -3.28
N ILE A 44 -0.42 0.93 -2.32
CA ILE A 44 -1.75 1.42 -1.98
C ILE A 44 -2.02 2.66 -2.84
N THR A 45 -2.75 2.47 -3.93
CA THR A 45 -2.87 3.45 -5.03
C THR A 45 -3.97 4.48 -4.77
N GLY A 46 -4.99 4.07 -4.02
CA GLY A 46 -6.13 4.88 -3.59
C GLY A 46 -6.50 4.56 -2.14
N ASP A 47 -7.72 4.96 -1.76
CA ASP A 47 -8.25 4.61 -0.44
C ASP A 47 -8.52 3.10 -0.37
N LEU A 48 -8.30 2.52 0.80
CA LEU A 48 -8.69 1.16 1.13
C LEU A 48 -9.58 1.24 2.35
N ILE A 49 -10.89 1.14 2.16
CA ILE A 49 -11.86 1.33 3.25
C ILE A 49 -12.70 0.09 3.47
N TYR A 50 -13.11 -0.16 4.70
CA TYR A 50 -14.10 -1.20 4.97
C TYR A 50 -15.49 -0.76 4.51
N LYS A 51 -16.27 -1.72 4.01
CA LYS A 51 -17.71 -1.53 3.80
C LYS A 51 -18.44 -1.59 5.14
N ASN A 52 -17.96 -2.43 6.05
CA ASN A 52 -18.45 -2.60 7.40
C ASN A 52 -17.30 -2.71 8.40
N ASP A 53 -17.00 -1.61 9.08
CA ASP A 53 -15.94 -1.47 10.09
C ASP A 53 -16.08 -2.41 11.30
N SER A 54 -17.20 -3.12 11.44
CA SER A 54 -17.39 -4.10 12.53
C SER A 54 -16.99 -5.51 12.11
N THR A 55 -17.21 -5.90 10.85
CA THR A 55 -17.02 -7.29 10.39
C THR A 55 -15.87 -7.47 9.42
N ASP A 56 -15.53 -6.41 8.69
CA ASP A 56 -14.60 -6.50 7.57
C ASP A 56 -13.15 -6.40 8.05
N ILE A 57 -12.29 -7.24 7.49
CA ILE A 57 -10.88 -7.39 7.90
C ILE A 57 -9.96 -7.57 6.69
N LEU A 58 -9.11 -6.58 6.44
CA LEU A 58 -8.09 -6.62 5.39
C LEU A 58 -6.70 -6.75 6.00
N GLY A 59 -5.94 -7.71 5.49
CA GLY A 59 -4.50 -7.85 5.73
C GLY A 59 -3.71 -7.42 4.48
N LEU A 60 -2.68 -6.61 4.65
CA LEU A 60 -1.71 -6.28 3.61
C LEU A 60 -0.34 -6.79 4.03
N VAL A 61 0.30 -7.60 3.20
CA VAL A 61 1.63 -8.17 3.47
C VAL A 61 2.57 -7.83 2.32
N GLY A 62 3.46 -6.87 2.55
CA GLY A 62 4.59 -6.60 1.65
C GLY A 62 5.83 -7.32 2.17
N ASN A 63 6.38 -8.24 1.39
CA ASN A 63 7.60 -8.94 1.79
C ASN A 63 8.77 -7.96 1.95
N ASN A 64 8.92 -7.02 1.02
CA ASN A 64 9.86 -5.91 1.18
C ASN A 64 9.21 -4.71 1.87
N ALA A 65 8.35 -3.97 1.17
CA ALA A 65 7.78 -2.72 1.68
C ALA A 65 6.32 -2.56 1.29
N VAL A 66 5.61 -1.74 2.08
CA VAL A 66 4.26 -1.28 1.74
C VAL A 66 4.34 0.22 1.47
N TRP A 67 3.97 0.61 0.26
CA TRP A 67 4.05 1.98 -0.23
C TRP A 67 2.66 2.59 -0.31
N VAL A 68 2.47 3.73 0.34
CA VAL A 68 1.39 4.64 -0.04
C VAL A 68 1.83 5.36 -1.31
N TRP A 69 1.15 5.05 -2.41
CA TRP A 69 1.51 5.54 -3.74
C TRP A 69 1.24 7.04 -3.85
N ASN A 70 2.26 7.78 -4.29
CA ASN A 70 2.23 9.23 -4.35
C ASN A 70 3.18 9.70 -5.46
N PRO A 71 2.72 9.62 -6.73
CA PRO A 71 3.51 9.95 -7.90
C PRO A 71 3.76 11.45 -8.02
N MET A 72 4.94 11.80 -8.53
CA MET A 72 5.31 13.16 -8.91
C MET A 72 5.81 13.18 -10.35
N ASN A 73 5.79 14.34 -10.99
CA ASN A 73 6.51 14.56 -12.24
C ASN A 73 7.98 14.94 -12.00
N ARG A 74 8.74 15.09 -13.08
CA ARG A 74 10.20 15.39 -13.04
C ARG A 74 10.56 16.69 -12.34
N TRP A 75 9.58 17.57 -12.13
CA TRP A 75 9.74 18.85 -11.44
C TRP A 75 9.30 18.79 -9.97
N GLY A 76 8.97 17.60 -9.46
CA GLY A 76 8.53 17.39 -8.08
C GLY A 76 7.04 17.71 -7.83
N ASN A 77 6.28 18.09 -8.85
CA ASN A 77 4.86 18.40 -8.65
C ASN A 77 4.05 17.11 -8.46
N LYS A 78 3.12 17.13 -7.49
CA LYS A 78 2.16 16.04 -7.27
C LYS A 78 1.30 15.80 -8.51
N LEU A 79 1.09 14.53 -8.85
CA LEU A 79 0.23 14.14 -9.97
C LEU A 79 -1.19 13.75 -9.54
N LEU A 80 -1.39 13.50 -8.24
CA LEU A 80 -2.70 13.24 -7.67
C LEU A 80 -3.37 14.55 -7.26
N SER A 81 -4.57 14.82 -7.79
CA SER A 81 -5.39 15.98 -7.44
C SER A 81 -6.05 15.86 -6.07
N GLY A 82 -6.37 14.64 -5.64
CA GLY A 82 -6.99 14.37 -4.34
C GLY A 82 -6.08 14.67 -3.14
N SER A 83 -6.72 15.00 -2.03
CA SER A 83 -6.11 15.14 -0.70
C SER A 83 -6.64 14.04 0.23
N ASN A 84 -5.89 13.78 1.29
CA ASN A 84 -6.12 12.71 2.26
C ASN A 84 -5.96 11.32 1.64
N ARG A 85 -5.85 10.34 2.53
CA ARG A 85 -5.79 8.92 2.20
C ARG A 85 -6.29 8.14 3.40
N GLU A 86 -7.23 7.24 3.20
CA GLU A 86 -7.71 6.33 4.23
C GLU A 86 -7.30 4.88 3.93
N ILE A 87 -6.81 4.18 4.96
CA ILE A 87 -6.36 2.79 4.86
C ILE A 87 -6.85 2.02 6.10
N ASP A 88 -7.81 1.15 5.84
CA ASP A 88 -8.41 0.25 6.81
C ASP A 88 -7.83 -1.14 6.60
N ALA A 89 -6.75 -1.45 7.32
CA ALA A 89 -6.05 -2.73 7.18
C ALA A 89 -5.10 -3.00 8.35
N ALA A 90 -4.83 -4.27 8.60
CA ALA A 90 -3.59 -4.67 9.26
C ALA A 90 -2.48 -4.77 8.20
N ILE A 91 -1.44 -3.96 8.37
CA ILE A 91 -0.33 -3.78 7.44
C ILE A 91 0.93 -4.42 8.03
N ILE A 92 1.51 -5.36 7.31
CA ILE A 92 2.82 -5.96 7.61
C ILE A 92 3.81 -5.64 6.49
N SER A 93 4.96 -5.10 6.87
CA SER A 93 6.16 -5.07 6.05
C SER A 93 7.22 -5.96 6.69
N VAL A 94 7.55 -7.08 6.03
CA VAL A 94 8.39 -8.13 6.60
C VAL A 94 9.86 -7.70 6.68
N LEU A 95 10.44 -7.23 5.57
CA LEU A 95 11.87 -6.91 5.50
C LEU A 95 12.18 -5.42 5.70
N HIS A 96 11.24 -4.50 5.42
CA HIS A 96 11.53 -3.07 5.36
C HIS A 96 10.52 -2.17 6.09
N THR A 97 9.71 -1.39 5.37
CA THR A 97 9.02 -0.23 5.90
C THR A 97 7.64 0.01 5.28
N PHE A 98 6.76 0.66 6.05
CA PHE A 98 5.56 1.31 5.56
C PHE A 98 5.81 2.81 5.40
N GLN A 99 5.75 3.34 4.18
CA GLN A 99 6.09 4.74 3.89
C GLN A 99 5.33 5.32 2.68
N VAL A 100 5.33 6.65 2.56
CA VAL A 100 4.75 7.36 1.39
C VAL A 100 5.84 7.62 0.35
N GLN A 101 5.54 7.32 -0.91
CA GLN A 101 6.43 7.69 -2.02
C GLN A 101 6.58 9.22 -2.13
N ASN A 102 7.78 9.70 -2.49
CA ASN A 102 8.01 11.13 -2.79
C ASN A 102 7.49 12.09 -1.69
N PHE A 103 7.51 11.65 -0.43
CA PHE A 103 6.92 12.37 0.69
C PHE A 103 7.52 13.76 0.93
N ARG A 104 8.73 14.04 0.41
CA ARG A 104 9.43 15.33 0.53
C ARG A 104 9.09 16.34 -0.56
N TYR A 105 8.51 15.90 -1.68
CA TYR A 105 8.47 16.71 -2.91
C TYR A 105 7.05 17.10 -3.33
N THR A 106 6.05 16.31 -2.94
CA THR A 106 4.68 16.41 -3.46
C THR A 106 3.80 17.47 -2.78
N GLY A 107 4.39 18.40 -2.02
CA GLY A 107 3.68 19.39 -1.20
C GLY A 107 2.74 18.74 -0.18
N ASN A 108 1.90 19.53 0.50
CA ASN A 108 0.94 19.01 1.47
C ASN A 108 -0.14 18.16 0.78
N ARG A 109 -0.33 16.93 1.26
CA ARG A 109 -1.28 15.94 0.78
C ARG A 109 -2.50 15.78 1.69
N GLY A 110 -2.56 16.45 2.83
CA GLY A 110 -3.60 16.29 3.85
C GLY A 110 -3.23 15.20 4.86
N THR A 111 -4.21 14.44 5.33
CA THR A 111 -4.04 13.44 6.38
C THR A 111 -4.04 12.01 5.81
N LEU A 112 -3.07 11.20 6.25
CA LEU A 112 -3.05 9.76 6.05
C LEU A 112 -3.68 9.12 7.30
N THR A 113 -4.94 8.73 7.16
CA THR A 113 -5.68 8.00 8.18
C THR A 113 -5.44 6.51 7.98
N VAL A 114 -4.98 5.84 9.04
CA VAL A 114 -4.85 4.38 9.07
C VAL A 114 -5.69 3.87 10.22
N LYS A 115 -6.74 3.11 9.93
CA LYS A 115 -7.51 2.38 10.95
C LYS A 115 -7.11 0.91 10.91
N GLY A 116 -6.26 0.51 11.83
CA GLY A 116 -5.81 -0.88 11.85
C GLY A 116 -4.57 -1.14 12.67
N ALA A 117 -3.66 -1.92 12.13
CA ALA A 117 -2.40 -2.24 12.79
C ALA A 117 -1.24 -2.09 11.80
N ILE A 118 -0.09 -1.60 12.25
CA ILE A 118 1.10 -1.49 11.41
C ILE A 118 2.25 -2.21 12.10
N ALA A 119 2.72 -3.29 11.48
CA ALA A 119 3.94 -3.97 11.84
C ALA A 119 4.97 -3.78 10.73
N GLN A 120 6.11 -3.20 11.06
CA GLN A 120 7.18 -2.86 10.12
C GLN A 120 8.53 -3.00 10.81
N LYS A 121 9.55 -3.44 10.09
CA LYS A 121 10.92 -3.54 10.63
C LYS A 121 11.51 -2.17 10.93
N PHE A 122 11.30 -1.21 10.03
CA PHE A 122 11.74 0.17 10.18
C PHE A 122 10.59 1.14 9.93
N ARG A 123 10.46 2.15 10.79
CA ARG A 123 9.43 3.18 10.65
C ARG A 123 9.71 4.07 9.45
N GLY A 124 8.75 4.12 8.52
CA GLY A 124 8.85 4.95 7.34
C GLY A 124 8.36 6.40 7.53
N PRO A 125 8.95 7.36 6.81
CA PRO A 125 8.41 8.71 6.71
C PRO A 125 7.15 8.72 5.82
N VAL A 126 6.19 9.57 6.16
CA VAL A 126 4.99 9.79 5.32
C VAL A 126 4.80 11.23 4.88
N GLY A 127 5.63 12.12 5.43
CA GLY A 127 5.62 13.54 5.19
C GLY A 127 6.73 14.22 5.97
N THR A 128 6.93 15.50 5.69
CA THR A 128 7.79 16.42 6.44
C THR A 128 6.92 17.47 7.11
N GLY A 129 7.38 17.99 8.24
CA GLY A 129 6.70 19.08 8.95
C GLY A 129 7.68 20.17 9.34
N TYR A 130 7.13 21.34 9.64
CA TYR A 130 7.86 22.44 10.27
C TYR A 130 7.93 22.23 11.79
N SER A 131 8.75 23.04 12.46
CA SER A 131 8.93 22.96 13.92
C SER A 131 7.65 23.26 14.72
N ASP A 132 6.66 23.93 14.12
CA ASP A 132 5.36 24.25 14.70
C ASP A 132 4.33 23.10 14.57
N GLY A 133 4.75 21.95 14.00
CA GLY A 133 3.89 20.78 13.80
C GLY A 133 3.03 20.82 12.54
N THR A 134 3.09 21.90 11.74
CA THR A 134 2.39 21.99 10.46
C THR A 134 3.09 21.12 9.40
N ILE A 135 2.32 20.50 8.50
CA ILE A 135 2.86 19.65 7.44
C ILE A 135 3.37 20.49 6.27
N ALA A 136 4.64 20.29 5.92
CA ALA A 136 5.29 20.92 4.78
C ALA A 136 5.07 20.12 3.49
N SER A 137 5.23 18.79 3.55
CA SER A 137 4.99 17.92 2.39
C SER A 137 4.60 16.50 2.80
N GLY A 138 3.97 15.75 1.88
CA GLY A 138 3.40 14.44 2.18
C GLY A 138 2.17 14.56 3.08
N TYR A 139 1.96 13.59 3.95
CA TYR A 139 0.75 13.48 4.76
C TYR A 139 1.00 13.74 6.26
N ALA A 140 0.01 14.35 6.94
CA ALA A 140 -0.14 14.26 8.39
C ALA A 140 -0.48 12.83 8.79
N LYS A 141 0.00 12.36 9.95
CA LYS A 141 -0.28 11.00 10.43
C LYS A 141 -1.50 11.00 11.33
N ASP A 142 -2.46 10.12 11.03
CA ASP A 142 -3.59 9.81 11.90
C ASP A 142 -3.75 8.28 11.99
N TYR A 143 -3.01 7.66 12.91
CA TYR A 143 -2.97 6.20 13.03
C TYR A 143 -3.78 5.76 14.24
N ASN A 144 -4.89 5.10 13.97
CA ASN A 144 -5.82 4.61 14.97
C ASN A 144 -5.75 3.09 15.00
N TYR A 145 -5.43 2.54 16.18
CA TYR A 145 -5.38 1.09 16.35
C TYR A 145 -6.80 0.50 16.28
N ASP A 146 -7.00 -0.49 15.41
CA ASP A 146 -8.25 -1.26 15.41
C ASP A 146 -8.17 -2.35 16.50
N PRO A 147 -8.98 -2.25 17.57
CA PRO A 147 -8.93 -3.18 18.69
C PRO A 147 -9.28 -4.62 18.31
N ARG A 148 -9.95 -4.86 17.17
CA ARG A 148 -10.30 -6.20 16.70
C ARG A 148 -9.06 -7.03 16.39
N PHE A 149 -7.94 -6.41 16.00
CA PHE A 149 -6.68 -7.11 15.71
C PHE A 149 -6.02 -7.74 16.95
N ARG A 150 -6.53 -7.48 18.15
CA ARG A 150 -6.13 -8.21 19.36
C ARG A 150 -6.66 -9.65 19.39
N TYR A 151 -7.81 -9.90 18.76
CA TYR A 151 -8.54 -11.17 18.85
C TYR A 151 -8.77 -11.83 17.49
N THR A 152 -8.70 -11.06 16.41
CA THR A 152 -8.95 -11.55 15.06
C THR A 152 -7.87 -11.02 14.13
N ALA A 153 -6.97 -11.91 13.72
CA ALA A 153 -6.02 -11.61 12.66
C ALA A 153 -6.71 -11.76 11.29
N PRO A 154 -6.30 -11.01 10.25
CA PRO A 154 -6.67 -11.34 8.89
C PRO A 154 -6.38 -12.82 8.56
N PRO A 155 -7.12 -13.44 7.63
CA PRO A 155 -6.89 -14.85 7.28
C PRO A 155 -5.47 -15.04 6.76
N LYS A 156 -4.73 -16.04 7.28
CA LYS A 156 -3.32 -16.31 6.92
C LYS A 156 -2.37 -15.14 7.17
N PHE A 157 -2.66 -14.30 8.16
CA PHE A 157 -1.78 -13.22 8.60
C PHE A 157 -0.65 -13.76 9.48
N LEU A 158 0.57 -13.26 9.28
CA LEU A 158 1.74 -13.73 10.02
C LEU A 158 1.57 -13.46 11.51
N SER A 159 1.84 -14.47 12.34
CA SER A 159 2.08 -14.22 13.76
C SER A 159 3.45 -13.51 13.88
N PRO A 160 3.57 -12.42 14.66
CA PRO A 160 4.80 -11.60 14.72
C PRO A 160 6.10 -12.33 15.14
N VAL A 161 6.03 -13.63 15.46
CA VAL A 161 7.12 -14.42 16.07
C VAL A 161 7.87 -15.29 15.07
N THR A 162 7.32 -15.58 13.88
CA THR A 162 8.02 -16.34 12.82
C THR A 162 7.67 -15.80 11.44
N THR A 163 8.58 -15.03 10.85
CA THR A 163 8.45 -14.44 9.51
C THR A 163 9.10 -15.32 8.45
N THR A 164 8.45 -16.42 8.05
CA THR A 164 8.83 -17.14 6.82
C THR A 164 7.57 -17.53 6.05
N TYR A 165 7.50 -17.11 4.79
CA TYR A 165 6.40 -17.43 3.89
C TYR A 165 6.63 -18.79 3.22
N GLY A 166 5.60 -19.63 3.17
CA GLY A 166 5.57 -20.86 2.38
C GLY A 166 4.22 -20.96 1.69
N VAL A 167 4.22 -20.96 0.35
CA VAL A 167 3.00 -21.11 -0.45
C VAL A 167 2.42 -22.51 -0.17
N THR A 168 1.24 -22.58 0.46
CA THR A 168 0.59 -23.86 0.79
C THR A 168 -0.44 -24.30 -0.26
N THR A 169 -1.02 -23.35 -0.99
CA THR A 169 -1.96 -23.61 -2.08
C THR A 169 -1.88 -22.44 -3.06
N TRP A 170 -1.79 -22.78 -4.35
CA TRP A 170 -1.79 -21.82 -5.45
C TRP A 170 -3.07 -22.04 -6.25
N MET A 171 -3.84 -20.99 -6.46
CA MET A 171 -5.02 -21.00 -7.33
C MET A 171 -4.82 -19.86 -8.32
N ASP A 172 -4.71 -20.22 -9.59
CA ASP A 172 -4.62 -19.27 -10.69
C ASP A 172 -6.00 -19.13 -11.34
N THR A 173 -6.39 -17.90 -11.64
CA THR A 173 -7.42 -17.63 -12.64
C THR A 173 -6.72 -17.51 -13.99
N PRO A 174 -7.30 -17.97 -15.11
CA PRO A 174 -6.70 -17.76 -16.42
C PRO A 174 -6.40 -16.27 -16.63
N ALA A 175 -5.15 -15.94 -16.93
CA ALA A 175 -4.78 -14.56 -17.20
C ALA A 175 -5.52 -14.07 -18.44
N ALA A 176 -6.37 -13.04 -18.30
CA ALA A 176 -7.09 -12.42 -19.41
C ALA A 176 -6.16 -11.78 -20.45
N MET A 177 -4.89 -11.58 -20.09
CA MET A 177 -3.85 -11.05 -20.96
C MET A 177 -2.55 -11.83 -20.78
N ASN A 178 -1.74 -11.92 -21.85
CA ASN A 178 -0.37 -12.39 -21.82
C ASN A 178 0.51 -11.42 -20.99
N ALA A 179 1.68 -11.88 -20.57
CA ALA A 179 2.66 -11.06 -19.84
C ALA A 179 3.18 -9.85 -20.65
N ASP A 180 2.93 -9.80 -21.97
CA ASP A 180 3.24 -8.68 -22.87
C ASP A 180 2.08 -7.69 -23.04
N GLY A 181 0.93 -7.93 -22.39
CA GLY A 181 -0.27 -7.08 -22.47
C GLY A 181 -1.19 -7.37 -23.66
N SER A 182 -0.91 -8.40 -24.48
CA SER A 182 -1.85 -8.87 -25.50
C SER A 182 -2.98 -9.71 -24.89
N TYR A 183 -4.17 -9.69 -25.49
CA TYR A 183 -5.32 -10.47 -25.03
C TYR A 183 -5.07 -11.98 -25.16
N ARG A 184 -5.43 -12.75 -24.13
CA ARG A 184 -5.41 -14.23 -24.15
C ARG A 184 -6.83 -14.75 -24.41
N PRO A 185 -7.08 -15.46 -25.52
CA PRO A 185 -8.37 -16.08 -25.81
C PRO A 185 -8.70 -17.24 -24.86
#